data_AF-A0AAD9WZ86-F1
#
_entry.id   AF-A0AAD9WZ86-F1
#
_cell.length_a   1.000
_cell.length_b   1.000
_cell.length_c   1.000
_cell.angle_alpha   90.00
_cell.angle_beta   90.00
_cell.angle_gamma   90.00
#
_symmetry.space_group_name_H-M   'P 1'
#
loop_
_entity.id
_entity.type
_entity.pdbx_description
1 polymer ?
#
loop_
_entity_poly.entity_id
_entity_poly.type
_entity_poly.pdbx_seq_one_letter_code
_entity_poly.pdbx_strand_id
1 'polypeptide(L)'
;MASCFGNFMTMHREIKFSGDIIHQLLLRELHLDDLTDEMQFMLGNQSVRFLKVKFYLIPGLRFGVVPDMTKYATVENDIHQRYFPGADEVSLEEIRGVVTIAGFGEAYDTVKLCLIYMLDWILMGVDERFKIPVWQFRLAEDLNAFDGFPWVAHVYRHSIYSFKHALDRR
;
A
#
# COMPACT_ATOMS: atom_id res chain seq x y z
N MET A 1 14.27 -15.68 5.95
CA MET A 1 12.90 -15.24 6.28
C MET A 1 12.25 -14.83 4.96
N ALA A 2 11.07 -15.36 4.63
CA ALA A 2 10.36 -14.98 3.40
C ALA A 2 9.30 -13.93 3.77
N SER A 3 9.39 -12.73 3.19
CA SER A 3 8.45 -11.63 3.47
C SER A 3 7.04 -11.94 2.95
N CYS A 4 6.01 -11.35 3.58
CA CYS A 4 4.63 -11.37 3.09
C CYS A 4 4.47 -10.83 1.66
N PHE A 5 5.43 -10.05 1.16
CA PHE A 5 5.42 -9.50 -0.20
C PHE A 5 6.12 -10.38 -1.26
N GLY A 6 6.64 -11.56 -0.87
CA GLY A 6 7.41 -12.43 -1.76
C GLY A 6 6.71 -12.75 -3.10
N ASN A 7 5.40 -12.93 -3.09
CA ASN A 7 4.64 -13.23 -4.30
C ASN A 7 4.62 -12.06 -5.32
N PHE A 8 4.60 -10.81 -4.84
CA PHE A 8 4.64 -9.65 -5.72
C PHE A 8 6.01 -9.47 -6.37
N MET A 9 7.08 -9.83 -5.66
CA MET A 9 8.44 -9.82 -6.20
C MET A 9 8.65 -10.83 -7.33
N THR A 10 7.89 -11.93 -7.31
CA THR A 10 7.91 -12.97 -8.35
C THR A 10 6.96 -12.70 -9.51
N MET A 11 6.10 -11.68 -9.42
CA MET A 11 5.10 -11.39 -10.44
C MET A 11 5.79 -10.94 -11.73
N HIS A 12 5.47 -11.58 -12.86
CA HIS A 12 6.12 -11.29 -14.14
C HIS A 12 5.85 -9.85 -14.62
N ARG A 13 6.88 -9.20 -15.18
CA ARG A 13 6.97 -7.76 -15.51
C ARG A 13 6.03 -7.25 -16.63
N GLU A 14 5.03 -8.02 -17.06
CA GLU A 14 4.20 -7.65 -18.23
C GLU A 14 2.92 -6.89 -17.88
N ILE A 15 2.67 -6.61 -16.60
CA ILE A 15 1.49 -5.84 -16.18
C ILE A 15 1.77 -4.35 -16.43
N LYS A 16 1.15 -3.80 -17.47
CA LYS A 16 1.16 -2.36 -17.74
C LYS A 16 -0.05 -1.70 -17.08
N PHE A 17 0.21 -0.69 -16.26
CA PHE A 17 -0.85 0.18 -15.74
C PHE A 17 -1.37 1.09 -16.85
N SER A 18 -2.70 1.23 -16.94
CA SER A 18 -3.35 2.18 -17.84
C SER A 18 -4.36 3.01 -17.05
N GLY A 19 -4.00 4.27 -16.81
CA GLY A 19 -4.89 5.23 -16.17
C GLY A 19 -6.20 5.42 -16.93
N ASP A 20 -6.15 5.37 -18.27
CA ASP A 20 -7.34 5.48 -19.11
C ASP A 20 -8.32 4.33 -18.88
N ILE A 21 -7.83 3.09 -18.78
CA ILE A 21 -8.69 1.93 -18.48
C ILE A 21 -9.35 2.09 -17.12
N ILE A 22 -8.58 2.49 -16.09
CA ILE A 22 -9.12 2.72 -14.75
C ILE A 22 -10.14 3.86 -14.76
N HIS A 23 -9.83 4.98 -15.39
CA HIS A 23 -10.76 6.12 -15.50
C HIS A 23 -12.06 5.71 -16.20
N GLN A 24 -11.97 5.01 -17.32
CA GLN A 24 -13.12 4.51 -18.07
C GLN A 24 -13.92 3.46 -17.28
N LEU A 25 -13.26 2.65 -16.45
CA LEU A 25 -13.92 1.72 -15.54
C LEU A 25 -14.72 2.48 -14.47
N LEU A 26 -14.11 3.47 -13.83
CA LEU A 26 -14.73 4.28 -12.77
C LEU A 26 -15.93 5.08 -13.27
N LEU A 27 -15.90 5.60 -14.50
CA LEU A 27 -17.07 6.26 -15.12
C LEU A 27 -18.29 5.34 -15.31
N ARG A 28 -18.11 4.03 -15.17
CA ARG A 28 -19.18 3.03 -15.26
C ARG A 28 -19.55 2.44 -13.89
N GLU A 29 -19.14 3.08 -12.80
CA GLU A 29 -19.56 2.71 -11.46
C GLU A 29 -21.07 2.86 -11.31
N LEU A 30 -21.69 1.85 -10.69
CA LEU A 30 -23.06 1.89 -10.21
C LEU A 30 -23.03 2.38 -8.76
N HIS A 31 -23.40 3.64 -8.56
CA HIS A 31 -23.60 4.21 -7.23
C HIS A 31 -24.86 3.60 -6.61
N LEU A 32 -24.67 2.57 -5.80
CA LEU A 32 -25.72 1.94 -5.00
C LEU A 32 -25.57 2.45 -3.56
N ASP A 33 -26.63 3.04 -3.02
CA ASP A 33 -26.61 3.81 -1.75
C ASP A 33 -26.17 2.98 -0.51
N ASP A 34 -26.13 1.65 -0.61
CA ASP A 34 -25.85 0.73 0.50
C ASP A 34 -24.45 0.05 0.46
N LEU A 35 -23.62 0.32 -0.55
CA LEU A 35 -22.32 -0.36 -0.70
C LEU A 35 -21.16 0.49 -0.15
N THR A 36 -20.89 0.39 1.15
CA THR A 36 -19.75 1.07 1.80
C THR A 36 -18.41 0.43 1.44
N ASP A 37 -18.36 -0.91 1.45
CA ASP A 37 -17.15 -1.72 1.31
C ASP A 37 -17.07 -2.47 -0.03
N GLU A 38 -17.82 -2.06 -1.06
CA GLU A 38 -17.79 -2.69 -2.39
C GLU A 38 -17.94 -1.64 -3.49
N MET A 39 -17.52 -1.99 -4.70
CA MET A 39 -17.81 -1.21 -5.91
C MET A 39 -18.38 -2.14 -6.99
N GLN A 40 -19.35 -1.62 -7.74
CA GLN A 40 -20.00 -2.35 -8.82
C GLN A 40 -19.89 -1.54 -10.11
N PHE A 41 -19.54 -2.20 -11.20
CA PHE A 41 -19.31 -1.57 -12.50
C PHE A 41 -20.18 -2.22 -13.57
N MET A 42 -20.66 -1.43 -14.52
CA MET A 42 -21.29 -1.92 -15.74
C MET A 42 -20.27 -2.04 -16.87
N LEU A 43 -19.98 -3.26 -17.32
CA LEU A 43 -19.08 -3.51 -18.45
C LEU A 43 -19.87 -4.22 -19.56
N GLY A 44 -20.16 -3.48 -20.63
CA GLY A 44 -21.11 -3.94 -21.65
C GLY A 44 -22.49 -4.18 -21.02
N ASN A 45 -23.01 -5.40 -21.17
CA ASN A 45 -24.28 -5.82 -20.55
C ASN A 45 -24.08 -6.66 -19.28
N GLN A 46 -22.88 -6.66 -18.71
CA GLN A 46 -22.56 -7.43 -17.51
C GLN A 46 -22.23 -6.51 -16.35
N SER A 47 -22.72 -6.87 -15.17
CA SER A 47 -22.34 -6.19 -13.94
C SER A 47 -21.20 -6.94 -13.25
N VAL A 48 -20.11 -6.23 -12.97
CA VAL A 48 -18.91 -6.77 -12.34
C VAL A 48 -18.73 -6.12 -10.98
N ARG A 49 -18.48 -6.94 -9.95
CA ARG A 49 -18.25 -6.48 -8.58
C ARG A 49 -16.79 -6.60 -8.18
N PHE A 50 -16.29 -5.52 -7.58
CA PHE A 50 -15.00 -5.42 -6.90
C PHE A 50 -15.23 -5.61 -5.39
N LEU A 51 -15.03 -6.85 -4.95
CA LEU A 51 -15.39 -7.32 -3.62
C LEU A 51 -14.17 -7.54 -2.75
N LYS A 52 -14.29 -7.25 -1.45
CA LYS A 52 -13.26 -7.56 -0.45
C LYS A 52 -12.83 -9.02 -0.47
N VAL A 53 -13.77 -9.93 -0.69
CA VAL A 53 -13.49 -11.38 -0.75
C VAL A 53 -12.52 -11.76 -1.86
N LYS A 54 -12.53 -11.03 -2.99
CA LYS A 54 -11.57 -11.25 -4.08
C LYS A 54 -10.17 -10.78 -3.69
N PHE A 55 -10.08 -9.76 -2.85
CA PHE A 55 -8.81 -9.28 -2.30
C PHE A 55 -8.18 -10.29 -1.32
N TYR A 56 -8.98 -11.10 -0.61
CA TYR A 56 -8.45 -12.19 0.23
C TYR A 56 -7.78 -13.30 -0.54
N LEU A 57 -8.06 -13.44 -1.84
CA LEU A 57 -7.43 -14.46 -2.68
C LEU A 57 -6.01 -14.08 -3.08
N ILE A 58 -5.55 -12.85 -2.79
CA ILE A 58 -4.19 -12.42 -3.08
C ILE A 58 -3.24 -13.14 -2.11
N PRO A 59 -2.39 -14.06 -2.60
CA PRO A 59 -1.57 -14.88 -1.73
C PRO A 59 -0.47 -14.06 -1.06
N GLY A 60 -0.13 -14.38 0.19
CA GLY A 60 1.02 -13.82 0.93
C GLY A 60 0.67 -12.70 1.91
N LEU A 61 -0.42 -11.97 1.70
CA LEU A 61 -0.88 -10.92 2.63
C LEU A 61 -1.81 -11.49 3.70
N ARG A 62 -1.68 -11.04 4.94
CA ARG A 62 -2.58 -11.48 6.03
C ARG A 62 -3.90 -10.73 6.02
N PHE A 63 -4.94 -11.46 6.39
CA PHE A 63 -6.25 -10.89 6.71
C PHE A 63 -6.40 -10.65 8.21
N GLY A 64 -7.16 -9.64 8.58
CA GLY A 64 -7.56 -9.38 9.95
C GLY A 64 -8.18 -8.00 10.13
N VAL A 65 -8.44 -7.66 11.38
CA VAL A 65 -8.89 -6.33 11.77
C VAL A 65 -7.67 -5.41 11.80
N VAL A 66 -7.70 -4.34 10.98
CA VAL A 66 -6.65 -3.31 11.01
C VAL A 66 -6.61 -2.71 12.41
N PRO A 67 -5.49 -2.82 13.14
CA PRO A 67 -5.39 -2.28 14.48
C PRO A 67 -5.33 -0.75 14.44
N ASP A 68 -5.55 -0.12 15.58
CA ASP A 68 -5.25 1.31 15.74
C ASP A 68 -3.75 1.55 15.51
N MET A 69 -3.43 2.51 14.64
CA MET A 69 -2.05 2.85 14.28
C MET A 69 -1.36 3.67 15.39
N THR A 70 -2.11 4.29 16.28
CA THR A 70 -1.55 5.06 17.42
C THR A 70 -0.75 4.18 18.38
N LYS A 71 -1.00 2.86 18.37
CA LYS A 71 -0.26 1.88 19.19
C LYS A 71 1.22 1.76 18.78
N TYR A 72 1.59 2.16 17.57
CA TYR A 72 2.98 2.18 17.13
C TYR A 72 3.67 3.42 17.68
N ALA A 73 4.08 3.32 18.95
CA ALA A 73 4.75 4.37 19.69
C ALA A 73 6.14 4.67 19.13
N THR A 74 6.63 5.89 19.38
CA THR A 74 8.00 6.30 19.02
C THR A 74 9.00 5.40 19.71
N VAL A 75 9.94 4.86 18.92
CA VAL A 75 11.10 4.12 19.43
C VAL A 75 12.32 5.02 19.22
N GLU A 76 13.19 5.11 20.23
CA GLU A 76 14.44 5.85 20.09
C GLU A 76 15.29 5.24 18.99
N ASN A 77 15.88 6.11 18.16
CA ASN A 77 16.75 5.72 17.07
C ASN A 77 16.07 4.76 16.09
N ASP A 78 14.76 4.91 15.80
CA ASP A 78 14.06 4.11 14.79
C ASP A 78 14.58 4.40 13.36
N ILE A 79 14.17 3.57 12.39
CA ILE A 79 14.66 3.66 11.03
C ILE A 79 14.30 4.99 10.36
N HIS A 80 13.20 5.62 10.79
CA HIS A 80 12.88 6.95 10.33
C HIS A 80 13.91 7.96 10.85
N GLN A 81 14.25 7.94 12.13
CA GLN A 81 15.29 8.81 12.71
C GLN A 81 16.68 8.55 12.14
N ARG A 82 17.05 7.28 11.89
CA ARG A 82 18.37 6.90 11.35
C ARG A 82 18.61 7.45 9.94
N TYR A 83 17.60 7.44 9.09
CA TYR A 83 17.76 7.78 7.66
C TYR A 83 17.13 9.11 7.25
N PHE A 84 16.22 9.66 8.06
CA PHE A 84 15.56 10.94 7.82
C PHE A 84 15.62 11.82 9.09
N PRO A 85 16.83 12.12 9.61
CA PRO A 85 16.97 12.86 10.85
C PRO A 85 16.40 14.27 10.72
N GLY A 86 15.50 14.64 11.65
CA GLY A 86 14.88 15.96 11.70
C GLY A 86 13.76 16.20 10.68
N ALA A 87 13.41 15.19 9.87
CA ALA A 87 12.22 15.26 9.03
C ALA A 87 10.98 14.91 9.87
N ASP A 88 9.91 15.71 9.79
CA ASP A 88 8.62 15.35 10.37
C ASP A 88 7.80 14.45 9.42
N GLU A 89 8.04 14.60 8.11
CA GLU A 89 7.36 13.85 7.06
C GLU A 89 8.34 13.43 5.98
N VAL A 90 8.24 12.17 5.56
CA VAL A 90 9.09 11.58 4.53
C VAL A 90 8.21 11.18 3.35
N SER A 91 8.57 11.62 2.15
CA SER A 91 7.91 11.20 0.92
C SER A 91 8.45 9.86 0.40
N LEU A 92 7.65 9.19 -0.42
CA LEU A 92 8.07 7.96 -1.07
C LEU A 92 9.26 8.18 -2.03
N GLU A 93 9.36 9.36 -2.65
CA GLU A 93 10.53 9.79 -3.45
C GLU A 93 11.81 9.84 -2.61
N GLU A 94 11.73 10.39 -1.39
CA GLU A 94 12.88 10.44 -0.47
C GLU A 94 13.32 9.02 -0.05
N ILE A 95 12.38 8.12 0.22
CA ILE A 95 12.70 6.70 0.47
C ILE A 95 13.41 6.08 -0.75
N ARG A 96 12.89 6.31 -1.96
CA ARG A 96 13.51 5.81 -3.20
C ARG A 96 14.93 6.34 -3.36
N GLY A 97 15.14 7.63 -3.11
CA GLY A 97 16.46 8.26 -3.19
C GLY A 97 17.45 7.60 -2.23
N VAL A 98 17.00 7.22 -1.03
CA VAL A 98 17.81 6.56 -0.02
C VAL A 98 18.13 5.10 -0.41
N VAL A 99 17.13 4.30 -0.80
CA VAL A 99 17.33 2.86 -1.10
C VAL A 99 18.11 2.59 -2.39
N THR A 100 18.24 3.59 -3.29
CA THR A 100 18.99 3.44 -4.55
C THR A 100 20.47 3.79 -4.42
N ILE A 101 20.93 4.27 -3.26
CA ILE A 101 22.34 4.58 -3.00
C ILE A 101 23.16 3.29 -2.93
N ALA A 102 24.30 3.25 -3.63
CA ALA A 102 25.22 2.12 -3.56
C ALA A 102 25.82 1.97 -2.16
N GLY A 103 25.73 0.77 -1.57
CA GLY A 103 26.20 0.52 -0.21
C GLY A 103 25.27 1.06 0.89
N PHE A 104 23.99 1.27 0.55
CA PHE A 104 23.01 1.80 1.49
C PHE A 104 22.73 0.89 2.70
N GLY A 105 22.96 1.43 3.89
CA GLY A 105 22.46 0.93 5.17
C GLY A 105 22.96 -0.44 5.60
N GLU A 106 22.56 -0.85 6.80
CA GLU A 106 22.65 -2.26 7.18
C GLU A 106 21.60 -3.08 6.42
N ALA A 107 21.93 -4.34 6.09
CA ALA A 107 21.06 -5.18 5.26
C ALA A 107 19.60 -5.26 5.76
N TYR A 108 19.37 -5.23 7.08
CA TYR A 108 18.03 -5.24 7.65
C TYR A 108 17.27 -3.94 7.43
N ASP A 109 17.94 -2.79 7.55
CA ASP A 109 17.31 -1.49 7.34
C ASP A 109 16.97 -1.26 5.87
N THR A 110 17.83 -1.73 4.97
CA THR A 110 17.53 -1.78 3.54
C THR A 110 16.24 -2.56 3.29
N VAL A 111 16.08 -3.74 3.89
CA VAL A 111 14.86 -4.54 3.76
C VAL A 111 13.64 -3.79 4.27
N LYS A 112 13.71 -3.16 5.44
CA LYS A 112 12.60 -2.40 6.04
C LYS A 112 12.12 -1.26 5.13
N LEU A 113 13.04 -0.43 4.62
CA LEU A 113 12.69 0.67 3.72
C LEU A 113 12.18 0.18 2.37
N CYS A 114 12.73 -0.91 1.83
CA CYS A 114 12.22 -1.54 0.62
C CYS A 114 10.79 -2.08 0.83
N LEU A 115 10.47 -2.66 1.98
CA LEU A 115 9.12 -3.14 2.28
C LEU A 115 8.12 -1.98 2.34
N ILE A 116 8.47 -0.87 3.00
CA ILE A 116 7.65 0.36 3.02
C ILE A 116 7.47 0.89 1.60
N TYR A 117 8.57 1.03 0.85
CA TYR A 117 8.51 1.50 -0.54
C TYR A 117 7.59 0.64 -1.40
N MET A 118 7.70 -0.69 -1.32
CA MET A 118 6.84 -1.61 -2.06
C MET A 118 5.38 -1.53 -1.64
N LEU A 119 5.10 -1.40 -0.34
CA LEU A 119 3.75 -1.26 0.18
C LEU A 119 3.07 -0.02 -0.44
N ASP A 120 3.69 1.14 -0.34
CA ASP A 120 3.06 2.38 -0.79
C ASP A 120 3.07 2.52 -2.32
N TRP A 121 4.17 2.13 -2.99
CA TRP A 121 4.29 2.23 -4.44
C TRP A 121 3.46 1.17 -5.17
N ILE A 122 3.65 -0.10 -4.82
CA ILE A 122 3.11 -1.23 -5.60
C ILE A 122 1.70 -1.58 -5.14
N LEU A 123 1.48 -1.72 -3.84
CA LEU A 123 0.19 -2.19 -3.32
C LEU A 123 -0.83 -1.06 -3.22
N MET A 124 -0.40 0.10 -2.74
CA MET A 124 -1.28 1.24 -2.52
C MET A 124 -1.38 2.15 -3.75
N GLY A 125 -0.41 2.10 -4.67
CA GLY A 125 -0.40 2.88 -5.91
C GLY A 125 -0.26 4.38 -5.67
N VAL A 126 0.45 4.76 -4.62
CA VAL A 126 0.58 6.15 -4.17
C VAL A 126 1.63 6.89 -5.03
N ASP A 127 1.35 8.15 -5.38
CA ASP A 127 2.32 8.99 -6.11
C ASP A 127 3.55 9.29 -5.24
N GLU A 128 4.75 9.33 -5.82
CA GLU A 128 6.00 9.41 -5.07
C GLU A 128 6.12 10.66 -4.18
N ARG A 129 5.35 11.71 -4.48
CA ARG A 129 5.33 12.97 -3.72
C ARG A 129 4.54 12.87 -2.41
N PHE A 130 3.72 11.83 -2.24
CA PHE A 130 2.94 11.65 -1.02
C PHE A 130 3.82 11.26 0.16
N LYS A 131 3.37 11.69 1.34
CA LYS A 131 4.03 11.47 2.62
C LYS A 131 3.64 10.11 3.19
N ILE A 132 4.66 9.36 3.61
CA ILE A 132 4.48 8.05 4.23
C ILE A 132 4.19 8.24 5.71
N PRO A 133 3.11 7.64 6.23
CA PRO A 133 2.79 7.69 7.64
C PRO A 133 3.92 7.11 8.50
N VAL A 134 4.35 7.86 9.52
CA VAL A 134 5.46 7.47 10.42
C VAL A 134 5.24 6.11 11.09
N TRP A 135 3.97 5.71 11.32
CA TRP A 135 3.65 4.40 11.92
C TRP A 135 4.16 3.22 11.08
N GLN A 136 4.30 3.37 9.77
CA GLN A 136 4.82 2.31 8.90
C GLN A 136 6.30 2.02 9.18
N PHE A 137 7.11 3.08 9.38
CA PHE A 137 8.51 2.96 9.77
C PHE A 137 8.66 2.25 11.11
N ARG A 138 7.79 2.59 12.07
CA ARG A 138 7.77 1.98 13.40
C ARG A 138 7.34 0.52 13.36
N LEU A 139 6.35 0.18 12.54
CA LEU A 139 5.93 -1.21 12.34
C LEU A 139 7.04 -2.03 11.69
N ALA A 140 7.78 -1.45 10.74
CA ALA A 140 8.87 -2.15 10.05
C ALA A 140 10.07 -2.48 10.96
N GLU A 141 10.19 -1.85 12.14
CA GLU A 141 11.22 -2.24 13.11
C GLU A 141 11.06 -3.68 13.60
N ASP A 142 9.84 -4.21 13.65
CA ASP A 142 9.55 -5.63 13.88
C ASP A 142 8.98 -6.25 12.60
N LEU A 143 9.85 -6.91 11.82
CA LEU A 143 9.46 -7.57 10.58
C LEU A 143 8.42 -8.69 10.78
N ASN A 144 8.39 -9.34 11.94
CA ASN A 144 7.35 -10.34 12.22
C ASN A 144 5.99 -9.67 12.47
N ALA A 145 5.98 -8.53 13.15
CA ALA A 145 4.78 -7.72 13.30
C ALA A 145 4.33 -7.14 11.95
N PHE A 146 5.27 -6.70 11.12
CA PHE A 146 5.01 -6.22 9.76
C PHE A 146 4.39 -7.31 8.89
N ASP A 147 5.00 -8.49 8.79
CA ASP A 147 4.45 -9.64 8.05
C ASP A 147 3.14 -10.16 8.68
N GLY A 148 2.96 -9.91 9.98
CA GLY A 148 1.77 -10.19 10.77
C GLY A 148 0.60 -9.23 10.54
N PHE A 149 0.87 -8.06 9.97
CA PHE A 149 -0.11 -6.99 9.83
C PHE A 149 -1.19 -7.35 8.79
N PRO A 150 -2.46 -6.96 9.01
CA PRO A 150 -3.56 -7.27 8.09
C PRO A 150 -3.53 -6.40 6.82
N TRP A 151 -2.46 -6.51 6.04
CA TRP A 151 -2.22 -5.72 4.83
C TRP A 151 -3.34 -5.84 3.81
N VAL A 152 -3.99 -7.02 3.68
CA VAL A 152 -5.13 -7.17 2.76
C VAL A 152 -6.24 -6.17 3.09
N ALA A 153 -6.61 -6.07 4.36
CA ALA A 153 -7.68 -5.18 4.79
C ALA A 153 -7.28 -3.71 4.68
N HIS A 154 -6.02 -3.39 4.94
CA HIS A 154 -5.49 -2.03 4.83
C HIS A 154 -5.46 -1.55 3.37
N VAL A 155 -4.85 -2.33 2.48
CA VAL A 155 -4.75 -2.01 1.05
C VAL A 155 -6.14 -1.96 0.41
N TYR A 156 -7.03 -2.90 0.73
CA TYR A 156 -8.39 -2.89 0.19
C TYR A 156 -9.15 -1.61 0.53
N ARG A 157 -9.10 -1.18 1.80
CA ARG A 157 -9.75 0.06 2.25
C ARG A 157 -9.20 1.28 1.51
N HIS A 158 -7.88 1.33 1.35
CA HIS A 158 -7.24 2.39 0.58
C HIS A 158 -7.67 2.38 -0.89
N SER A 159 -7.68 1.22 -1.55
CA SER A 159 -8.11 1.10 -2.95
C SER A 159 -9.55 1.56 -3.14
N ILE A 160 -10.49 1.11 -2.29
CA ILE A 160 -11.91 1.52 -2.37
C ILE A 160 -12.06 3.02 -2.16
N TYR A 161 -11.41 3.56 -1.12
CA TYR A 161 -11.45 5.00 -0.85
C TYR A 161 -10.91 5.79 -2.04
N SER A 162 -9.72 5.42 -2.54
CA SER A 162 -9.08 6.11 -3.65
C SER A 162 -9.91 6.04 -4.93
N PHE A 163 -10.53 4.89 -5.24
CA PHE A 163 -11.38 4.75 -6.42
C PHE A 163 -12.68 5.55 -6.33
N LYS A 164 -13.36 5.54 -5.17
CA LYS A 164 -14.59 6.31 -4.98
C LYS A 164 -14.37 7.81 -5.10
N HIS A 165 -13.21 8.31 -4.67
CA HIS A 165 -12.89 9.75 -4.71
C HIS A 165 -12.04 10.15 -5.91
N ALA A 166 -11.70 9.23 -6.81
CA ALA A 166 -10.83 9.50 -7.95
C ALA A 166 -11.44 10.49 -8.94
N LEU A 167 -12.78 10.57 -9.01
CA LEU A 167 -13.52 11.46 -9.93
C LEU A 167 -14.01 12.76 -9.26
N ASP A 168 -13.95 12.87 -7.94
CA ASP A 168 -14.46 14.02 -7.18
C ASP A 168 -13.63 15.30 -7.37
N ARG A 169 -12.39 15.17 -7.87
CA ARG A 169 -11.45 16.28 -8.05
C ARG A 169 -11.56 17.00 -9.38
N ARG A 170 -12.78 17.21 -9.90
CA ARG A 170 -13.03 18.07 -11.07
C ARG A 170 -13.52 19.45 -10.68
#